data_AF-A0A837RFK4-F1
#
_entry.id   AF-A0A837RFK4-F1
#
_cell.length_a   1.000
_cell.length_b   1.000
_cell.length_c   1.000
_cell.angle_alpha   90.00
_cell.angle_beta   90.00
_cell.angle_gamma   90.00
#
_symmetry.space_group_name_H-M   'P 1'
#
loop_
_entity.id
_entity.type
_entity.pdbx_description
1 polymer ?
#
loop_
_entity_poly.entity_id
_entity_poly.type
_entity_poly.pdbx_seq_one_letter_code
_entity_poly.pdbx_strand_id
1 'polypeptide(L)'
;MSEIKKYTKKNGETAYKFRTLLGYDEVTGKQVKPSKSGFKTKKEAQRSLAKLQLEFDNRSFSEYKNLTFKDIYLKWFDQYKMTVKESTYTKTVEHFALHILPEIGKTKISKLTTVQIQLAVNKWFKQNLSRYKRFYNYINRVLTWGFNMGL
;
A
#
# COMPACT_ATOMS: atom_id res chain seq x y z
N MET A 1 -18.52 5.77 18.14
CA MET A 1 -18.54 7.20 17.76
C MET A 1 -17.36 7.91 18.39
N SER A 2 -16.58 8.67 17.61
CA SER A 2 -15.45 9.46 18.11
C SER A 2 -15.96 10.77 18.72
N GLU A 3 -15.90 10.90 20.04
CA GLU A 3 -16.47 12.05 20.74
C GLU A 3 -15.40 13.13 20.98
N ILE A 4 -15.57 14.31 20.39
CA ILE A 4 -14.76 15.49 20.68
C ILE A 4 -15.33 16.14 21.95
N LYS A 5 -14.52 16.20 23.01
CA LYS A 5 -14.90 16.71 24.33
C LYS A 5 -14.28 18.08 24.59
N LYS A 6 -15.08 18.99 25.14
CA LYS A 6 -14.62 20.27 25.70
C LYS A 6 -14.03 20.04 27.09
N TYR A 7 -12.95 20.72 27.44
CA TYR A 7 -12.36 20.72 28.79
C TYR A 7 -11.72 22.08 29.09
N THR A 8 -11.54 22.37 30.38
CA THR A 8 -10.87 23.60 30.84
C THR A 8 -9.42 23.26 31.21
N LYS A 9 -8.47 24.06 30.70
CA LYS A 9 -7.05 23.95 31.06
C LYS A 9 -6.81 24.54 32.46
N LYS A 10 -5.65 24.24 33.06
CA LYS A 10 -5.24 24.82 34.36
C LYS A 10 -5.16 26.35 34.35
N ASN A 11 -4.97 26.97 33.18
CA ASN A 11 -4.95 28.42 32.98
C ASN A 11 -6.35 29.04 32.76
N GLY A 12 -7.44 28.29 32.96
CA GLY A 12 -8.82 28.77 32.79
C GLY A 12 -9.34 28.78 31.34
N GLU A 13 -8.49 28.54 30.35
CA GLU A 13 -8.91 28.52 28.95
C GLU A 13 -9.73 27.27 28.60
N THR A 14 -10.75 27.45 27.76
CA THR A 14 -11.46 26.35 27.11
C THR A 14 -10.60 25.72 26.01
N ALA A 15 -10.52 24.40 25.99
CA ALA A 15 -9.89 23.62 24.92
C ALA A 15 -10.71 22.37 24.56
N TYR A 16 -10.37 21.77 23.43
CA TYR A 16 -11.01 20.55 22.94
C TYR A 16 -10.00 19.40 22.87
N LYS A 17 -10.49 18.18 23.11
CA LYS A 17 -9.73 16.93 23.02
C LYS A 17 -10.57 15.85 22.36
N PHE A 18 -9.91 14.86 21.78
CA PHE A 18 -10.57 13.66 21.29
C PHE A 18 -9.75 12.42 21.62
N ARG A 19 -10.46 11.29 21.76
CA ARG A 19 -9.88 9.95 21.78
C ARG A 19 -10.69 9.12 20.80
N THR A 20 -10.01 8.50 19.84
CA THR A 20 -10.68 7.70 18.81
C THR A 20 -9.99 6.35 18.68
N LEU A 21 -10.78 5.30 18.45
CA LEU A 21 -10.28 4.00 18.05
C LEU A 21 -10.13 4.03 16.54
N LEU A 22 -8.90 3.92 16.05
CA LEU A 22 -8.64 3.91 14.61
C LEU A 22 -8.68 2.50 14.03
N GLY A 23 -8.29 1.49 14.81
CA GLY A 23 -8.27 0.10 14.39
C GLY A 23 -7.36 -0.75 15.26
N TYR A 24 -6.86 -1.83 14.69
CA TYR A 24 -5.84 -2.70 15.30
C TYR A 24 -4.51 -2.49 14.59
N ASP A 25 -3.44 -2.53 15.36
CA ASP A 25 -2.08 -2.55 14.85
C ASP A 25 -1.81 -3.96 14.27
N GLU A 26 -1.51 -4.06 12.97
CA GLU A 26 -1.35 -5.35 12.27
C GLU A 26 -0.15 -6.16 12.77
N VAL A 27 0.85 -5.51 13.40
CA VAL A 27 2.06 -6.16 13.90
C VAL A 27 1.86 -6.67 15.33
N THR A 28 1.18 -5.89 16.16
CA THR A 28 1.03 -6.20 17.60
C THR A 28 -0.35 -6.74 17.99
N GLY A 29 -1.34 -6.66 17.09
CA GLY A 29 -2.74 -7.00 17.34
C GLY A 29 -3.43 -6.08 18.36
N LYS A 30 -2.77 -5.00 18.80
CA LYS A 30 -3.29 -4.11 19.85
C LYS A 30 -4.15 -3.00 19.25
N GLN A 31 -5.13 -2.54 20.02
CA GLN A 31 -6.02 -1.45 19.61
C GLN A 31 -5.26 -0.11 19.54
N VAL A 32 -5.27 0.53 18.37
CA VAL A 32 -4.70 1.86 18.13
C VAL A 32 -5.71 2.91 18.56
N LYS A 33 -5.49 3.48 19.76
CA LYS A 33 -6.37 4.48 20.39
C LYS A 33 -5.67 5.83 20.62
N PRO A 34 -5.33 6.58 19.58
CA PRO A 34 -4.71 7.89 19.72
C PRO A 34 -5.63 8.88 20.44
N SER A 35 -4.99 9.71 21.26
CA SER A 35 -5.62 10.82 21.98
C SER A 35 -4.84 12.09 21.68
N LYS A 36 -5.53 13.14 21.23
CA LYS A 36 -4.96 14.48 21.07
C LYS A 36 -5.81 15.51 21.80
N SER A 37 -5.15 16.52 22.36
CA SER A 37 -5.76 17.58 23.15
C SER A 37 -5.08 18.92 22.87
N GLY A 38 -5.68 20.01 23.34
CA GLY A 38 -5.12 21.36 23.24
C GLY A 38 -5.68 22.21 22.09
N PHE A 39 -6.67 21.72 21.36
CA PHE A 39 -7.29 22.48 20.26
C PHE A 39 -8.08 23.66 20.81
N LYS A 40 -7.94 24.84 20.19
CA LYS A 40 -8.66 26.06 20.60
C LYS A 40 -10.12 26.03 20.18
N THR A 41 -10.43 25.33 19.09
CA THR A 41 -11.81 25.23 18.55
C THR A 41 -12.22 23.78 18.28
N LYS A 42 -13.52 23.52 18.32
CA LYS A 42 -14.10 22.22 17.92
C LYS A 42 -13.74 21.87 16.46
N LYS A 43 -13.72 22.88 15.57
CA LYS A 43 -13.41 22.72 14.14
C LYS A 43 -11.96 22.29 13.91
N GLU A 44 -11.03 22.81 14.69
CA GLU A 44 -9.62 22.41 14.66
C GLU A 44 -9.44 20.96 15.13
N ALA A 45 -10.13 20.57 16.21
CA ALA A 45 -10.17 19.19 16.67
C ALA A 45 -10.76 18.24 15.62
N GLN A 46 -11.83 18.64 14.93
CA GLN A 46 -12.42 17.88 13.81
C GLN A 46 -11.46 17.70 12.65
N ARG A 47 -10.77 18.77 12.22
CA ARG A 47 -9.76 18.70 11.14
C ARG A 47 -8.61 17.77 11.53
N SER A 48 -8.11 17.88 12.75
CA SER A 48 -7.05 16.99 13.23
C SER A 48 -7.52 15.54 13.33
N LEU A 49 -8.77 15.29 13.70
CA LEU A 49 -9.34 13.94 13.75
C LEU A 49 -9.46 13.35 12.35
N ALA A 50 -9.99 14.11 11.39
CA ALA A 50 -10.11 13.68 9.99
C ALA A 50 -8.73 13.40 9.37
N LYS A 51 -7.74 14.26 9.62
CA LYS A 51 -6.36 14.05 9.16
C LYS A 51 -5.76 12.78 9.74
N LEU A 52 -6.01 12.52 11.03
CA LEU A 52 -5.48 11.35 11.73
C LEU A 52 -6.12 10.04 11.26
N GLN A 53 -7.42 10.05 10.94
CA GLN A 53 -8.10 8.93 10.28
C GLN A 53 -7.49 8.67 8.89
N LEU A 54 -7.34 9.72 8.09
CA LEU A 54 -6.75 9.62 6.76
C LEU A 54 -5.29 9.16 6.81
N GLU A 55 -4.50 9.61 7.78
CA GLU A 55 -3.12 9.14 8.00
C GLU A 55 -3.07 7.66 8.41
N PHE A 56 -4.05 7.19 9.19
CA PHE A 56 -4.12 5.80 9.61
C PHE A 56 -4.54 4.88 8.47
N ASP A 57 -5.56 5.26 7.69
CA ASP A 57 -5.96 4.54 6.49
C ASP A 57 -4.83 4.51 5.45
N ASN A 58 -3.97 5.55 5.42
CA ASN A 58 -2.81 5.60 4.55
C ASN A 58 -1.54 4.96 5.13
N ARG A 59 -1.50 4.59 6.42
CA ARG A 59 -0.27 4.13 7.08
C ARG A 59 0.16 2.73 6.65
N SER A 60 -0.75 1.81 6.37
CA SER A 60 -0.39 0.56 5.70
C SER A 60 0.18 0.88 4.31
N PHE A 61 -0.51 1.72 3.54
CA PHE A 61 -0.13 2.08 2.17
C PHE A 61 1.18 2.88 2.00
N SER A 62 1.72 3.55 3.03
CA SER A 62 2.69 4.63 2.83
C SER A 62 4.13 4.19 2.56
N GLU A 63 4.63 3.14 3.22
CA GLU A 63 6.00 2.65 2.96
C GLU A 63 6.12 2.02 1.58
N TYR A 64 5.03 1.40 1.17
CA TYR A 64 4.90 0.59 -0.01
C TYR A 64 4.58 1.41 -1.29
N LYS A 65 3.87 2.53 -1.17
CA LYS A 65 3.61 3.49 -2.28
C LYS A 65 4.88 4.02 -2.96
N ASN A 66 5.99 4.12 -2.21
CA ASN A 66 7.25 4.61 -2.75
C ASN A 66 8.10 3.55 -3.43
N LEU A 67 7.80 2.27 -3.19
CA LEU A 67 8.50 1.15 -3.80
C LEU A 67 8.20 1.06 -5.30
N THR A 68 9.19 0.60 -6.04
CA THR A 68 9.01 0.27 -7.46
C THR A 68 8.37 -1.10 -7.61
N PHE A 69 7.78 -1.37 -8.77
CA PHE A 69 7.29 -2.72 -9.09
C PHE A 69 8.38 -3.78 -8.92
N LYS A 70 9.63 -3.47 -9.27
CA LYS A 70 10.77 -4.36 -9.07
C LYS A 70 10.98 -4.70 -7.59
N ASP A 71 10.86 -3.73 -6.68
CA ASP A 71 11.08 -3.96 -5.25
C ASP A 71 10.01 -4.90 -4.67
N ILE A 72 8.75 -4.73 -5.09
CA ILE A 72 7.64 -5.62 -4.69
C ILE A 72 7.83 -7.01 -5.29
N TYR A 73 8.21 -7.09 -6.56
CA TYR A 73 8.53 -8.35 -7.23
C TYR A 73 9.62 -9.13 -6.48
N LEU A 74 10.71 -8.48 -6.06
CA LEU A 74 11.80 -9.16 -5.35
C LEU A 74 11.32 -9.76 -4.02
N LYS A 75 10.51 -9.01 -3.25
CA LYS A 75 9.94 -9.51 -1.99
C LYS A 75 8.95 -10.66 -2.23
N TRP A 76 8.07 -10.53 -3.21
CA TRP A 76 7.16 -11.59 -3.62
C TRP A 76 7.91 -12.85 -4.09
N PHE A 77 8.96 -12.65 -4.88
CA PHE A 77 9.72 -13.75 -5.50
C PHE A 77 10.47 -14.57 -4.46
N ASP A 78 11.00 -13.93 -3.41
CA ASP A 78 11.68 -14.62 -2.31
C ASP A 78 10.77 -15.62 -1.60
N GLN A 79 9.49 -15.29 -1.45
CA GLN A 79 8.49 -16.23 -0.94
C GLN A 79 8.06 -17.24 -2.00
N TYR A 80 7.80 -16.79 -3.23
CA TYR A 80 7.31 -17.64 -4.32
C TYR A 80 8.27 -18.79 -4.65
N LYS A 81 9.59 -18.56 -4.67
CA LYS A 81 10.59 -19.59 -5.00
C LYS A 81 10.56 -20.78 -4.03
N MET A 82 10.11 -20.58 -2.78
CA MET A 82 9.97 -21.64 -1.79
C MET A 82 8.71 -22.49 -2.00
N THR A 83 7.76 -22.01 -2.81
CA THR A 83 6.48 -22.69 -3.06
C THR A 83 6.45 -23.51 -4.35
N VAL A 84 7.47 -23.40 -5.19
CA VAL A 84 7.51 -24.04 -6.52
C VAL A 84 8.85 -24.73 -6.78
N LYS A 85 8.84 -25.67 -7.72
CA LYS A 85 10.06 -26.34 -8.19
C LYS A 85 11.01 -25.36 -8.87
N GLU A 86 12.30 -25.67 -8.84
CA GLU A 86 13.36 -24.85 -9.44
C GLU A 86 13.14 -24.51 -10.91
N SER A 87 12.81 -25.53 -11.72
CA SER A 87 12.48 -25.31 -13.13
C SER A 87 11.36 -24.29 -13.35
N THR A 88 10.43 -24.18 -12.39
CA THR A 88 9.29 -23.24 -12.45
C THR A 88 9.70 -21.83 -12.06
N TYR A 89 10.47 -21.65 -10.98
CA TYR A 89 10.91 -20.30 -10.61
C TYR A 89 11.93 -19.75 -11.61
N THR A 90 12.80 -20.58 -12.20
CA THR A 90 13.78 -20.13 -13.21
C THR A 90 13.07 -19.55 -14.44
N LYS A 91 12.05 -20.24 -14.95
CA LYS A 91 11.21 -19.69 -16.05
C LYS A 91 10.44 -18.45 -15.65
N THR A 92 10.06 -18.34 -14.38
CA THR A 92 9.41 -17.13 -13.87
C THR A 92 10.40 -15.95 -13.90
N VAL A 93 11.62 -16.13 -13.39
CA VAL A 93 12.68 -15.10 -13.45
C VAL A 93 12.97 -14.66 -14.88
N GLU A 94 13.10 -15.59 -15.83
CA GLU A 94 13.29 -15.28 -17.25
C GLU A 94 12.16 -14.37 -17.78
N HIS A 95 10.90 -14.72 -17.52
CA HIS A 95 9.75 -13.92 -17.95
C HIS A 95 9.74 -12.51 -17.35
N PHE A 96 10.09 -12.38 -16.07
CA PHE A 96 10.18 -11.08 -15.43
C PHE A 96 11.33 -10.25 -15.99
N ALA A 97 12.52 -10.82 -16.11
CA ALA A 97 13.73 -10.12 -16.56
C ALA A 97 13.63 -9.64 -18.03
N LEU A 98 13.10 -10.49 -18.91
CA LEU A 98 13.06 -10.21 -20.34
C LEU A 98 11.87 -9.34 -20.77
N HIS A 99 10.74 -9.42 -20.06
CA HIS A 99 9.49 -8.81 -20.54
C HIS A 99 8.83 -7.87 -19.53
N ILE A 100 8.68 -8.26 -18.27
CA ILE A 100 7.89 -7.47 -17.30
C ILE A 100 8.68 -6.29 -16.74
N LEU A 101 9.88 -6.55 -16.20
CA LEU A 101 10.71 -5.55 -15.55
C LEU A 101 11.19 -4.44 -16.50
N PRO A 102 11.51 -4.71 -17.78
CA PRO A 102 11.84 -3.65 -18.73
C PRO A 102 10.71 -2.63 -18.95
N GLU A 103 9.44 -3.06 -18.89
CA GLU A 103 8.30 -2.19 -19.16
C GLU A 103 7.84 -1.41 -17.91
N ILE A 104 7.72 -2.09 -16.77
CA ILE A 104 7.09 -1.50 -15.57
C ILE A 104 7.96 -1.57 -14.31
N GLY A 105 9.11 -2.25 -14.36
CA GLY A 105 9.91 -2.54 -13.17
C GLY A 105 10.40 -1.31 -12.41
N LYS A 106 10.73 -0.23 -13.11
CA LYS A 106 11.19 1.04 -12.51
C LYS A 106 10.05 1.94 -12.03
N THR A 107 8.81 1.62 -12.37
CA THR A 107 7.65 2.44 -12.04
C THR A 107 7.30 2.24 -10.57
N LYS A 108 7.15 3.35 -9.84
CA LYS A 108 6.62 3.33 -8.46
C LYS A 108 5.21 2.78 -8.46
N ILE A 109 4.85 1.96 -7.48
CA ILE A 109 3.49 1.41 -7.37
C ILE A 109 2.44 2.53 -7.29
N SER A 110 2.73 3.61 -6.56
CA SER A 110 1.85 4.79 -6.48
C SER A 110 1.57 5.46 -7.83
N LYS A 111 2.43 5.26 -8.84
CA LYS A 111 2.28 5.82 -10.19
C LYS A 111 1.90 4.77 -11.23
N LEU A 112 1.84 3.50 -10.84
CA LEU A 112 1.50 2.41 -11.74
C LEU A 112 -0.01 2.42 -12.00
N THR A 113 -0.38 2.55 -13.26
CA THR A 113 -1.80 2.60 -13.67
C THR A 113 -2.17 1.38 -14.48
N THR A 114 -3.46 1.01 -14.44
CA THR A 114 -4.01 -0.06 -15.29
C THR A 114 -3.76 0.22 -16.77
N VAL A 115 -3.79 1.49 -17.19
CA VAL A 115 -3.48 1.90 -18.57
C VAL A 115 -2.05 1.53 -18.96
N GLN A 116 -1.05 1.76 -18.10
CA GLN A 116 0.33 1.36 -18.37
C GLN A 116 0.49 -0.16 -18.50
N ILE A 117 -0.20 -0.93 -17.66
CA ILE A 117 -0.19 -2.40 -17.74
C ILE A 117 -0.82 -2.85 -19.07
N GLN A 118 -1.95 -2.25 -19.46
CA GLN A 118 -2.61 -2.57 -20.73
C GLN A 118 -1.74 -2.21 -21.94
N LEU A 119 -1.02 -1.09 -21.90
CA LEU A 119 -0.06 -0.72 -22.95
C LEU A 119 1.07 -1.74 -23.08
N ALA A 120 1.62 -2.23 -21.96
CA ALA A 120 2.62 -3.30 -21.97
C ALA A 120 2.06 -4.60 -22.57
N VAL A 121 0.84 -4.98 -22.20
CA VAL A 121 0.13 -6.15 -22.75
C VAL A 121 -0.05 -6.02 -24.26
N ASN A 122 -0.51 -4.85 -24.74
CA ASN A 122 -0.69 -4.58 -26.17
C ASN A 122 0.64 -4.63 -26.93
N LYS A 123 1.73 -4.16 -26.32
CA LYS A 123 3.09 -4.25 -26.89
C LYS A 123 3.51 -5.71 -27.06
N TRP A 124 3.32 -6.55 -26.03
CA TRP A 124 3.68 -7.97 -26.13
C TRP A 124 2.82 -8.72 -27.15
N PHE A 125 1.52 -8.37 -27.24
CA PHE A 125 0.64 -8.91 -28.27
C PHE A 125 1.16 -8.58 -29.68
N LYS A 126 1.54 -7.31 -29.94
CA LYS A 126 2.12 -6.89 -31.22
C LYS A 126 3.46 -7.56 -31.55
N GLN A 127 4.22 -7.97 -30.53
CA GLN A 127 5.47 -8.72 -30.67
C GLN A 127 5.25 -10.23 -30.87
N ASN A 128 4.00 -10.70 -31.04
CA ASN A 128 3.65 -12.11 -31.19
C ASN A 128 4.13 -13.01 -30.02
N LEU A 129 4.25 -12.45 -28.82
CA LEU A 129 4.64 -13.20 -27.63
C LEU A 129 3.47 -14.04 -27.12
N SER A 130 3.36 -15.31 -27.51
CA SER A 130 2.26 -16.22 -27.11
C SER A 130 2.01 -16.31 -25.59
N ARG A 131 3.02 -15.99 -24.78
CA ARG A 131 2.97 -16.04 -23.31
C ARG A 131 2.53 -14.74 -22.62
N TYR A 132 2.14 -13.71 -23.37
CA TYR A 132 1.78 -12.39 -22.82
C TYR A 132 0.71 -12.46 -21.70
N LYS A 133 -0.27 -13.36 -21.82
CA LYS A 133 -1.30 -13.60 -20.79
C LYS A 133 -0.69 -14.04 -19.45
N ARG A 134 0.36 -14.86 -19.50
CA ARG A 134 1.07 -15.32 -18.32
C ARG A 134 1.82 -14.16 -17.65
N PHE A 135 2.37 -13.23 -18.43
CA PHE A 135 3.04 -12.04 -17.88
C PHE A 135 2.06 -11.15 -17.11
N TYR A 136 0.87 -10.90 -17.68
CA TYR A 136 -0.21 -10.20 -17.00
C TYR A 136 -0.63 -10.89 -15.69
N ASN A 137 -0.79 -12.21 -15.71
CA ASN A 137 -1.14 -12.97 -14.50
C ASN A 137 -0.07 -12.84 -13.41
N TYR A 138 1.21 -12.83 -13.77
CA TYR A 138 2.29 -12.61 -12.82
C TYR A 138 2.28 -11.20 -12.23
N ILE A 139 2.01 -10.18 -13.06
CA ILE A 139 1.84 -8.80 -12.58
C ILE A 139 0.73 -8.74 -11.53
N ASN A 140 -0.43 -9.32 -11.83
CA ASN A 140 -1.54 -9.36 -10.87
C ASN A 140 -1.16 -10.10 -9.58
N ARG A 141 -0.46 -11.24 -9.67
CA ARG A 141 -0.01 -11.96 -8.47
C ARG A 141 0.92 -11.12 -7.59
N VAL A 142 1.86 -10.39 -8.20
CA VAL A 142 2.77 -9.49 -7.48
C VAL A 142 2.00 -8.35 -6.83
N LEU A 143 1.07 -7.71 -7.55
CA LEU A 143 0.28 -6.61 -7.03
C LEU A 143 -0.68 -7.05 -5.92
N THR A 144 -1.38 -8.18 -6.08
CA THR A 144 -2.27 -8.75 -5.06
C THR A 144 -1.50 -9.16 -3.82
N TRP A 145 -0.36 -9.84 -3.98
CA TRP A 145 0.51 -10.19 -2.85
C TRP A 145 0.95 -8.93 -2.11
N GLY A 146 1.34 -7.92 -2.89
CA GLY A 146 1.72 -6.64 -2.35
C GLY A 146 0.60 -6.01 -1.51
N PHE A 147 -0.61 -5.89 -2.07
CA PHE A 147 -1.78 -5.33 -1.38
C PHE A 147 -2.08 -6.07 -0.07
N ASN A 148 -2.01 -7.41 -0.10
CA ASN A 148 -2.23 -8.23 1.10
C ASN A 148 -1.15 -8.07 2.17
N MET A 149 0.06 -7.63 1.81
CA MET A 149 1.15 -7.32 2.73
C MET A 149 1.12 -5.87 3.23
N GLY A 150 0.06 -5.12 2.89
CA GLY A 150 -0.16 -3.74 3.32
C GLY A 150 0.16 -2.66 2.27
N LEU A 151 0.34 -2.98 0.99
CA LEU A 151 0.51 -1.96 -0.08
C LEU A 151 -0.70 -1.05 -0.30
#